data_AF-A0A7J4JZ36-F1
#
_entry.id   AF-A0A7J4JZ36-F1
#
_cell.length_a   1.000
_cell.length_b   1.000
_cell.length_c   1.000
_cell.angle_alpha   90.00
_cell.angle_beta   90.00
_cell.angle_gamma   90.00
#
_symmetry.space_group_name_H-M   'P 1'
#
loop_
_entity.id
_entity.type
_entity.pdbx_description
1 polymer ?
#
loop_
_entity_poly.entity_id
_entity_poly.type
_entity_poly.pdbx_seq_one_letter_code
_entity_poly.pdbx_strand_id
1 'polypeptide(L)'
;MEECAFCKEFRTGVIELKDIVLKRKVLHESKHFVVFPSLGQITEGYLLIVPKKHHLSIASIPKTQFGELEKVVEKVKKVLAENYCSPIIFEHGCASETKRAGCCIDHAHLHAVPAKASIAGELARKFKSSKIKDYKSLALAKKKPYFFVEEEGSKRLFQIPNAVPSQYIRKLLAFKIGEWLKWDWRVYLGIEELKATEKKLEGKF
;
A
#
# COMPACT_ATOMS: atom_id res chain seq x y z
N MET A 1 18.24 12.58 -9.71
CA MET A 1 17.13 11.82 -9.08
C MET A 1 15.87 12.21 -9.81
N GLU A 2 15.11 11.24 -10.33
CA GLU A 2 13.76 11.51 -10.84
C GLU A 2 12.88 12.01 -9.69
N GLU A 3 11.98 12.95 -9.97
CA GLU A 3 11.01 13.44 -8.99
C GLU A 3 10.09 12.29 -8.55
N CYS A 4 9.89 12.13 -7.23
CA CYS A 4 8.97 11.13 -6.70
C CYS A 4 7.55 11.34 -7.25
N ALA A 5 6.96 10.27 -7.81
CA ALA A 5 5.62 10.29 -8.39
C ALA A 5 4.55 10.84 -7.42
N PHE A 6 4.48 10.34 -6.18
CA PHE A 6 3.51 10.85 -5.21
C PHE A 6 3.77 12.29 -4.80
N CYS A 7 5.03 12.72 -4.68
CA CYS A 7 5.33 14.14 -4.39
C CYS A 7 4.84 15.05 -5.51
N LYS A 8 5.05 14.66 -6.77
CA LYS A 8 4.54 15.38 -7.93
C LYS A 8 3.01 15.40 -7.93
N GLU A 9 2.37 14.25 -7.78
CA GLU A 9 0.91 14.12 -7.77
C GLU A 9 0.24 14.91 -6.64
N PHE A 10 0.84 14.97 -5.44
CA PHE A 10 0.31 15.78 -4.33
C PHE A 10 0.46 17.28 -4.58
N ARG A 11 1.48 17.69 -5.32
CA ARG A 11 1.70 19.10 -5.71
C ARG A 11 0.78 19.53 -6.85
N THR A 12 0.54 18.67 -7.83
CA THR A 12 -0.24 18.99 -9.04
C THR A 12 -1.71 18.59 -8.95
N GLY A 13 -2.06 17.67 -8.05
CA GLY A 13 -3.40 17.08 -7.95
C GLY A 13 -3.75 16.12 -9.08
N VAL A 14 -2.79 15.77 -9.95
CA VAL A 14 -3.01 14.92 -11.11
C VAL A 14 -2.02 13.77 -11.17
N ILE A 15 -2.49 12.65 -11.70
CA ILE A 15 -1.69 11.52 -12.13
C ILE A 15 -1.33 11.74 -13.59
N GLU A 16 -0.04 11.72 -13.91
CA GLU A 16 0.45 11.78 -15.28
C GLU A 16 1.12 10.46 -15.62
N LEU A 17 0.54 9.72 -16.57
CA LEU A 17 1.06 8.44 -17.04
C LEU A 17 0.99 8.39 -18.55
N LYS A 18 2.14 8.56 -19.21
CA LYS A 18 2.23 8.62 -20.68
C LYS A 18 1.19 9.63 -21.22
N ASP A 19 0.23 9.18 -22.00
CA ASP A 19 -0.81 10.00 -22.64
C ASP A 19 -2.09 10.14 -21.77
N ILE A 20 -2.06 9.70 -20.52
CA ILE A 20 -3.21 9.72 -19.60
C ILE A 20 -2.95 10.73 -18.48
N VAL A 21 -3.87 11.68 -18.32
CA VAL A 21 -3.94 12.60 -17.19
C VAL A 21 -5.23 12.35 -16.42
N LEU A 22 -5.11 12.01 -15.14
CA LEU A 22 -6.25 11.75 -14.26
C LEU A 22 -6.20 12.67 -13.05
N LYS A 23 -7.36 13.15 -12.61
CA LYS A 23 -7.44 13.88 -11.33
C LYS A 23 -7.33 12.89 -10.17
N ARG A 24 -6.45 13.16 -9.21
CA ARG A 24 -6.32 12.36 -7.99
C ARG A 24 -7.50 12.66 -7.06
N LYS A 25 -8.38 11.68 -6.82
CA LYS A 25 -9.46 11.80 -5.83
C LYS A 25 -8.98 11.31 -4.46
N VAL A 26 -8.78 12.25 -3.53
CA VAL A 26 -8.53 11.95 -2.12
C VAL A 26 -9.85 11.61 -1.45
N LEU A 27 -9.95 10.42 -0.86
CA LEU A 27 -11.14 9.97 -0.15
C LEU A 27 -11.11 10.36 1.32
N HIS A 28 -9.91 10.43 1.91
CA HIS A 28 -9.72 10.89 3.28
C HIS A 28 -8.38 11.57 3.44
N GLU A 29 -8.36 12.62 4.27
CA GLU A 29 -7.17 13.37 4.60
C GLU A 29 -7.12 13.60 6.12
N SER A 30 -5.95 13.35 6.69
CA SER A 30 -5.61 13.68 8.07
C SER A 30 -4.46 14.68 8.10
N LYS A 31 -3.85 14.96 9.26
CA LYS A 31 -2.76 15.93 9.35
C LYS A 31 -1.55 15.51 8.51
N HIS A 32 -1.13 14.26 8.60
CA HIS A 32 0.07 13.74 7.97
C HIS A 32 -0.18 12.70 6.88
N PHE A 33 -1.40 12.20 6.70
CA PHE A 33 -1.72 11.13 5.74
C PHE A 33 -2.85 11.52 4.79
N VAL A 34 -2.84 10.89 3.62
CA VAL A 34 -3.92 10.91 2.64
C VAL A 34 -4.28 9.47 2.26
N VAL A 35 -5.55 9.24 1.94
CA VAL A 35 -6.07 7.97 1.46
C VAL A 35 -6.75 8.18 0.13
N PHE A 36 -6.39 7.37 -0.87
CA PHE A 36 -6.94 7.44 -2.21
C PHE A 36 -6.91 6.08 -2.92
N PRO A 37 -7.74 5.86 -3.96
CA PRO A 37 -7.71 4.65 -4.75
C PRO A 37 -6.39 4.46 -5.48
N SER A 38 -5.87 3.23 -5.43
CA SER A 38 -4.65 2.86 -6.14
C SER A 38 -4.87 2.84 -7.65
N LEU A 39 -3.87 3.23 -8.43
CA LEU A 39 -3.81 2.80 -9.82
C LEU A 39 -3.35 1.34 -9.89
N GLY A 40 -3.84 0.61 -10.89
CA GLY A 40 -3.67 -0.83 -10.98
C GLY A 40 -4.46 -1.55 -9.88
N GLN A 41 -5.76 -1.30 -9.85
CA GLN A 41 -6.71 -1.98 -8.97
C GLN A 41 -6.67 -3.50 -9.21
N ILE A 42 -6.10 -4.26 -8.28
CA ILE A 42 -6.22 -5.72 -8.27
C ILE A 42 -7.67 -6.15 -7.97
N THR A 43 -8.34 -5.43 -7.07
CA THR A 43 -9.77 -5.56 -6.75
C THR A 43 -10.38 -4.17 -6.63
N GLU A 44 -11.69 -4.04 -6.90
CA GLU A 44 -12.43 -2.81 -6.54
C GLU A 44 -12.32 -2.57 -5.03
N GLY A 45 -12.07 -1.32 -4.63
CA GLY A 45 -11.83 -0.94 -3.24
C GLY A 45 -10.36 -0.94 -2.83
N TYR A 46 -9.41 -1.14 -3.75
CA TYR A 46 -7.99 -1.07 -3.43
C TYR A 46 -7.56 0.37 -3.16
N LEU A 47 -7.22 0.67 -1.92
CA LEU A 47 -6.74 1.98 -1.48
C LEU A 47 -5.25 1.99 -1.15
N LEU A 48 -4.67 3.19 -1.20
CA LEU A 48 -3.35 3.50 -0.66
C LEU A 48 -3.51 4.45 0.53
N ILE A 49 -2.73 4.21 1.59
CA ILE A 49 -2.54 5.13 2.71
C ILE A 49 -1.11 5.66 2.61
N VAL A 50 -0.96 6.97 2.41
CA VAL A 50 0.33 7.58 2.04
C VAL A 50 0.61 8.77 2.97
N PRO A 51 1.81 8.89 3.57
CA PRO A 51 2.18 10.10 4.27
C PRO A 51 2.35 11.24 3.27
N LYS A 52 1.92 12.45 3.62
CA LYS A 52 2.05 13.65 2.77
C LYS A 52 3.52 14.02 2.56
N LYS A 53 4.35 13.83 3.59
CA LYS A 53 5.79 14.03 3.51
C LYS A 53 6.47 12.81 2.91
N HIS A 54 7.55 13.07 2.16
CA HIS A 54 8.35 12.02 1.56
C HIS A 54 9.09 11.20 2.63
N HIS A 55 8.81 9.91 2.67
CA HIS A 55 9.44 8.90 3.51
C HIS A 55 9.65 7.65 2.65
N LEU A 56 10.72 6.87 2.83
CA LEU A 56 10.94 5.69 1.98
C LEU A 56 10.05 4.50 2.36
N SER A 57 9.65 4.43 3.62
CA SER A 57 8.75 3.41 4.16
C SER A 57 8.07 3.88 5.44
N ILE A 58 7.02 3.19 5.86
CA ILE A 58 6.33 3.44 7.13
C ILE A 58 7.28 3.30 8.31
N ALA A 59 8.29 2.43 8.24
CA ALA A 59 9.35 2.35 9.24
C ALA A 59 10.16 3.66 9.42
N SER A 60 10.13 4.56 8.44
CA SER A 60 10.90 5.81 8.42
C SER A 60 10.12 7.06 8.81
N ILE A 61 8.81 6.95 9.10
CA ILE A 61 8.01 8.10 9.56
C ILE A 61 8.40 8.50 11.01
N PRO A 62 8.18 9.76 11.41
CA PRO A 62 8.38 10.19 12.80
C PRO A 62 7.56 9.38 13.80
N LYS A 63 8.16 9.04 14.94
CA LYS A 63 7.49 8.25 16.00
C LYS A 63 6.17 8.85 16.48
N THR A 64 6.03 10.17 16.42
CA THR A 64 4.83 10.91 16.80
C THR A 64 3.66 10.72 15.84
N GLN A 65 3.88 10.20 14.63
CA GLN A 65 2.85 10.03 13.60
C GLN A 65 2.17 8.65 13.64
N PHE A 66 2.72 7.66 14.36
CA PHE A 66 2.15 6.30 14.38
C PHE A 66 0.74 6.23 14.99
N GLY A 67 0.44 7.04 16.01
CA GLY A 67 -0.91 7.08 16.58
C GLY A 67 -1.95 7.66 15.62
N GLU A 68 -1.54 8.53 14.70
CA GLU A 68 -2.40 9.00 13.61
C GLU A 68 -2.54 7.94 12.51
N LEU A 69 -1.44 7.31 12.12
CA LEU A 69 -1.44 6.22 11.15
C LEU A 69 -2.41 5.11 11.55
N GLU A 70 -2.38 4.68 12.82
CA GLU A 70 -3.28 3.63 13.34
C GLU A 70 -4.75 4.03 13.21
N LYS A 71 -5.11 5.27 13.52
CA LYS A 71 -6.48 5.77 13.34
C LYS A 71 -6.91 5.77 11.88
N VAL A 72 -6.02 6.18 10.97
CA VAL A 72 -6.28 6.18 9.52
C VAL A 72 -6.45 4.75 9.00
N VAL A 73 -5.58 3.83 9.39
CA VAL A 73 -5.66 2.40 9.01
C VAL A 73 -6.95 1.77 9.50
N GLU A 74 -7.32 1.95 10.78
CA GLU A 74 -8.56 1.37 11.31
C GLU A 74 -9.79 1.95 10.63
N LYS A 75 -9.79 3.25 10.31
CA LYS A 75 -10.85 3.88 9.51
C LYS A 75 -10.96 3.25 8.12
N VAL A 76 -9.84 3.08 7.41
CA VAL A 76 -9.79 2.41 6.10
C VAL A 76 -10.31 0.98 6.19
N LYS A 77 -9.85 0.20 7.18
CA LYS A 77 -10.31 -1.17 7.41
C LYS A 77 -11.82 -1.24 7.62
N LYS A 78 -12.38 -0.35 8.44
CA LYS A 78 -13.82 -0.26 8.70
C LYS A 78 -14.59 0.03 7.40
N VAL A 79 -14.20 1.08 6.68
CA VAL A 79 -14.88 1.47 5.43
C VAL A 79 -14.82 0.34 4.39
N LEU A 80 -13.67 -0.32 4.23
CA LEU A 80 -13.53 -1.42 3.28
C LEU A 80 -14.33 -2.66 3.71
N ALA A 81 -14.36 -2.99 5.00
CA ALA A 81 -15.15 -4.11 5.51
C ALA A 81 -16.66 -3.90 5.32
N GLU A 82 -17.16 -2.68 5.53
CA GLU A 82 -18.59 -2.34 5.38
C GLU A 82 -19.07 -2.32 3.92
N ASN A 83 -18.18 -2.04 2.96
CA ASN A 83 -18.55 -1.87 1.55
C ASN A 83 -18.06 -3.00 0.63
N TYR A 84 -17.10 -3.81 1.08
CA TYR A 84 -16.49 -4.90 0.34
C TYR A 84 -16.26 -6.12 1.25
N CYS A 85 -15.07 -6.22 1.84
CA CYS A 85 -14.66 -7.21 2.82
C CYS A 85 -13.43 -6.69 3.58
N SER A 86 -13.04 -7.40 4.64
CA SER A 86 -11.83 -7.08 5.39
C SER A 86 -10.60 -7.03 4.47
N PRO A 87 -9.82 -5.94 4.50
CA PRO A 87 -8.68 -5.81 3.61
C PRO A 87 -7.43 -6.50 4.16
N ILE A 88 -6.57 -6.92 3.23
CA ILE A 88 -5.17 -7.22 3.51
C ILE A 88 -4.40 -5.91 3.42
N ILE A 89 -3.70 -5.54 4.50
CA ILE A 89 -2.82 -4.38 4.50
C ILE A 89 -1.39 -4.85 4.26
N PHE A 90 -0.65 -4.21 3.37
CA PHE A 90 0.76 -4.57 3.18
C PHE A 90 1.64 -3.41 2.73
N GLU A 91 2.95 -3.60 2.88
CA GLU A 91 3.99 -2.68 2.41
C GLU A 91 5.17 -3.43 1.81
N HIS A 92 5.73 -2.87 0.73
CA HIS A 92 7.10 -3.12 0.29
C HIS A 92 8.04 -2.09 0.94
N GLY A 93 8.52 -2.40 2.15
CA GLY A 93 9.28 -1.47 2.97
C GLY A 93 10.69 -1.23 2.44
N CYS A 94 10.89 -0.15 1.69
CA CYS A 94 12.19 0.29 1.20
C CYS A 94 13.06 0.84 2.34
N ALA A 95 14.34 0.46 2.35
CA ALA A 95 15.32 0.96 3.33
C ALA A 95 16.30 1.99 2.74
N SER A 96 16.51 1.97 1.44
CA SER A 96 17.33 2.93 0.69
C SER A 96 16.98 2.85 -0.80
N GLU A 97 17.37 3.83 -1.60
CA GLU A 97 17.20 3.82 -3.07
C GLU A 97 17.80 2.56 -3.73
N THR A 98 18.83 1.97 -3.13
CA THR A 98 19.46 0.71 -3.57
C THR A 98 18.84 -0.55 -2.96
N LYS A 99 17.99 -0.42 -1.94
CA LYS A 99 17.35 -1.52 -1.20
C LYS A 99 15.84 -1.29 -1.18
N ARG A 100 15.25 -1.43 -2.37
CA ARG A 100 13.87 -1.01 -2.65
C ARG A 100 12.79 -1.97 -2.18
N ALA A 101 13.14 -3.17 -1.70
CA ALA A 101 12.16 -4.20 -1.35
C ALA A 101 11.18 -4.54 -2.49
N GLY A 102 11.59 -4.40 -3.77
CA GLY A 102 10.68 -4.55 -4.91
C GLY A 102 9.59 -3.45 -5.00
N CYS A 103 9.70 -2.39 -4.19
CA CYS A 103 8.86 -1.21 -4.31
C CYS A 103 9.12 -0.52 -5.65
N CYS A 104 8.04 -0.11 -6.30
CA CYS A 104 8.08 0.55 -7.59
C CYS A 104 8.13 2.09 -7.46
N ILE A 105 7.78 2.63 -6.30
CA ILE A 105 7.74 4.06 -5.99
C ILE A 105 8.48 4.26 -4.66
N ASP A 106 9.48 5.12 -4.66
CA ASP A 106 10.29 5.39 -3.46
C ASP A 106 9.60 6.39 -2.53
N HIS A 107 8.37 6.10 -2.14
CA HIS A 107 7.58 6.87 -1.18
C HIS A 107 6.70 5.90 -0.40
N ALA A 108 6.68 6.00 0.93
CA ALA A 108 6.00 5.08 1.82
C ALA A 108 4.51 4.99 1.50
N HIS A 109 3.97 3.78 1.38
CA HIS A 109 2.54 3.61 1.19
C HIS A 109 2.10 2.25 1.70
N LEU A 110 1.05 2.23 2.50
CA LEU A 110 0.35 0.99 2.81
C LEU A 110 -0.69 0.73 1.72
N HIS A 111 -0.64 -0.46 1.18
CA HIS A 111 -1.70 -1.01 0.34
C HIS A 111 -2.80 -1.54 1.23
N ALA A 112 -4.06 -1.21 0.93
CA ALA A 112 -5.23 -1.79 1.58
C ALA A 112 -6.11 -2.43 0.51
N VAL A 113 -6.06 -3.75 0.40
CA VAL A 113 -6.73 -4.49 -0.68
C VAL A 113 -7.86 -5.34 -0.10
N PRO A 114 -9.14 -5.03 -0.38
CA PRO A 114 -10.24 -5.89 0.00
C PRO A 114 -10.19 -7.15 -0.87
N ALA A 115 -9.79 -8.26 -0.25
CA ALA A 115 -9.64 -9.56 -0.92
C ALA A 115 -9.88 -10.70 0.07
N LYS A 116 -10.64 -11.71 -0.36
CA LYS A 116 -10.80 -12.97 0.39
C LYS A 116 -9.64 -13.92 0.08
N ALA A 117 -8.44 -13.55 0.53
CA ALA A 117 -7.22 -14.33 0.36
C ALA A 117 -6.33 -14.24 1.60
N SER A 118 -5.41 -15.20 1.74
CA SER A 118 -4.31 -15.12 2.70
C SER A 118 -2.99 -15.22 1.94
N ILE A 119 -2.06 -14.31 2.27
CA ILE A 119 -0.73 -14.25 1.66
C ILE A 119 0.39 -14.45 2.70
N ALA A 120 0.10 -14.25 4.00
CA ALA A 120 1.14 -14.35 5.02
C ALA A 120 1.72 -15.76 5.12
N GLY A 121 0.90 -16.80 4.92
CA GLY A 121 1.36 -18.20 4.88
C GLY A 121 2.36 -18.46 3.76
N GLU A 122 2.08 -18.00 2.54
CA GLU A 122 2.96 -18.18 1.38
C GLU A 122 4.29 -17.42 1.55
N LEU A 123 4.22 -16.21 2.12
CA LEU A 123 5.43 -15.45 2.46
C LEU A 123 6.26 -16.16 3.53
N ALA A 124 5.62 -16.74 4.54
CA ALA A 124 6.30 -17.46 5.63
C ALA A 124 7.03 -18.73 5.17
N ARG A 125 6.60 -19.34 4.05
CA ARG A 125 7.30 -20.47 3.43
C ARG A 125 8.64 -20.06 2.81
N LYS A 126 8.81 -18.79 2.46
CA LYS A 126 10.00 -18.26 1.75
C LYS A 126 10.87 -17.34 2.61
N PHE A 127 10.27 -16.65 3.57
CA PHE A 127 10.93 -15.60 4.33
C PHE A 127 10.72 -15.78 5.83
N LYS A 128 11.77 -15.53 6.60
CA LYS A 128 11.68 -15.49 8.05
C LYS A 128 10.77 -14.34 8.47
N SER A 129 9.80 -14.63 9.33
CA SER A 129 8.82 -13.65 9.78
C SER A 129 8.76 -13.54 11.30
N SER A 130 8.38 -12.37 11.80
CA SER A 130 8.05 -12.12 13.20
C SER A 130 6.71 -11.42 13.32
N LYS A 131 5.89 -11.80 14.29
CA LYS A 131 4.69 -11.04 14.65
C LYS A 131 5.12 -9.72 15.30
N ILE A 132 4.41 -8.64 15.00
CA ILE A 132 4.59 -7.34 15.64
C ILE A 132 3.28 -6.89 16.29
N LYS A 133 3.36 -6.11 17.36
CA LYS A 133 2.18 -5.69 18.12
C LYS A 133 1.41 -4.56 17.43
N ASP A 134 2.15 -3.61 16.86
CA ASP A 134 1.63 -2.34 16.37
C ASP A 134 2.44 -1.84 15.17
N TYR A 135 1.94 -0.79 14.51
CA TYR A 135 2.64 -0.19 13.37
C TYR A 135 3.95 0.48 13.79
N LYS A 136 4.01 1.01 15.02
CA LYS A 136 5.21 1.64 15.59
C LYS A 136 6.41 0.69 15.63
N SER A 137 6.15 -0.61 15.80
CA SER A 137 7.17 -1.66 15.78
C SER A 137 7.89 -1.77 14.43
N LEU A 138 7.30 -1.29 13.32
CA LEU A 138 7.96 -1.22 12.01
C LEU A 138 9.21 -0.34 12.03
N ALA A 139 9.30 0.66 12.92
CA ALA A 139 10.47 1.52 13.04
C ALA A 139 11.78 0.75 13.34
N LEU A 140 11.68 -0.48 13.85
CA LEU A 140 12.83 -1.38 14.08
C LEU A 140 13.41 -1.93 12.76
N ALA A 141 12.60 -1.99 11.70
CA ALA A 141 12.98 -2.52 10.39
C ALA A 141 13.64 -1.47 9.48
N LYS A 142 13.68 -0.18 9.87
CA LYS A 142 14.08 0.96 9.01
C LYS A 142 15.43 0.82 8.28
N LYS A 143 16.33 -0.05 8.76
CA LYS A 143 17.69 -0.22 8.21
C LYS A 143 17.79 -1.30 7.13
N LYS A 144 16.76 -2.14 6.94
CA LYS A 144 16.75 -3.26 6.01
C LYS A 144 15.44 -3.31 5.25
N PRO A 145 15.44 -3.74 3.97
CA PRO A 145 14.21 -3.92 3.24
C PRO A 145 13.35 -5.00 3.93
N TYR A 146 12.04 -4.81 3.92
CA TYR A 146 11.09 -5.71 4.57
C TYR A 146 9.79 -5.84 3.78
N PHE A 147 9.06 -6.92 4.03
CA PHE A 147 7.62 -6.93 3.77
C PHE A 147 6.86 -6.80 5.08
N PHE A 148 5.83 -5.99 5.07
CA PHE A 148 4.83 -5.95 6.13
C PHE A 148 3.51 -6.47 5.58
N VAL A 149 2.81 -7.31 6.35
CA VAL A 149 1.45 -7.75 6.07
C VAL A 149 0.63 -7.73 7.35
N GLU A 150 -0.56 -7.16 7.28
CA GLU A 150 -1.64 -7.36 8.23
C GLU A 150 -2.82 -8.02 7.52
N GLU A 151 -3.20 -9.20 7.99
CA GLU A 151 -4.41 -9.92 7.60
C GLU A 151 -5.06 -10.49 8.87
N GLU A 152 -6.40 -10.46 8.95
CA GLU A 152 -7.17 -10.97 10.10
C GLU A 152 -6.70 -10.42 11.47
N GLY A 153 -6.27 -9.15 11.49
CA GLY A 153 -5.74 -8.48 12.69
C GLY A 153 -4.32 -8.91 13.09
N SER A 154 -3.72 -9.89 12.41
CA SER A 154 -2.34 -10.33 12.67
C SER A 154 -1.34 -9.53 11.84
N LYS A 155 -0.47 -8.78 12.52
CA LYS A 155 0.61 -7.99 11.91
C LYS A 155 1.91 -8.79 11.87
N ARG A 156 2.49 -8.98 10.68
CA ARG A 156 3.73 -9.73 10.47
C ARG A 156 4.73 -8.90 9.67
N LEU A 157 5.97 -8.94 10.14
CA LEU A 157 7.14 -8.40 9.46
C LEU A 157 7.94 -9.57 8.88
N PHE A 158 8.33 -9.48 7.62
CA PHE A 158 9.14 -10.48 6.92
C PHE A 158 10.50 -9.89 6.57
N GLN A 159 11.55 -10.64 6.90
CA GLN A 159 12.92 -10.34 6.52
C GLN A 159 13.13 -10.81 5.08
N ILE A 160 13.48 -9.89 4.19
CA ILE A 160 13.70 -10.20 2.77
C ILE A 160 15.14 -9.92 2.35
N PRO A 161 15.63 -10.58 1.28
CA PRO A 161 16.89 -10.20 0.64
C PRO A 161 16.86 -8.75 0.15
N ASN A 162 18.05 -8.18 -0.13
CA ASN A 162 18.15 -6.82 -0.67
C ASN A 162 17.44 -6.65 -2.03
N ALA A 163 17.37 -7.74 -2.81
CA ALA A 163 16.70 -7.79 -4.10
C ALA A 163 15.55 -8.79 -4.05
N VAL A 164 14.36 -8.32 -4.38
CA VAL A 164 13.16 -9.13 -4.63
C VAL A 164 12.49 -8.61 -5.91
N PRO A 165 11.79 -9.46 -6.67
CA PRO A 165 11.06 -9.01 -7.86
C PRO A 165 10.14 -7.82 -7.56
N SER A 166 10.04 -6.88 -8.50
CA SER A 166 9.16 -5.72 -8.36
C SER A 166 7.71 -6.17 -8.16
N GLN A 167 6.96 -5.45 -7.33
CA GLN A 167 5.54 -5.69 -7.09
C GLN A 167 5.24 -7.11 -6.54
N TYR A 168 6.20 -7.74 -5.83
CA TYR A 168 6.09 -9.14 -5.40
C TYR A 168 4.76 -9.50 -4.71
N ILE A 169 4.36 -8.73 -3.68
CA ILE A 169 3.10 -8.97 -2.97
C ILE A 169 1.88 -8.77 -3.88
N ARG A 170 1.89 -7.77 -4.78
CA ARG A 170 0.81 -7.58 -5.77
C ARG A 170 0.68 -8.80 -6.68
N LYS A 171 1.81 -9.34 -7.17
CA LYS A 171 1.84 -10.57 -7.99
C LYS A 171 1.29 -11.77 -7.24
N LEU A 172 1.71 -11.95 -5.98
CA LEU A 172 1.21 -13.02 -5.12
C LEU A 172 -0.30 -12.89 -4.90
N LEU A 173 -0.79 -11.69 -4.55
CA LEU A 173 -2.19 -11.45 -4.27
C LEU A 173 -3.06 -11.66 -5.51
N ALA A 174 -2.70 -11.06 -6.64
CA ALA A 174 -3.38 -11.24 -7.92
C ALA A 174 -3.48 -12.72 -8.32
N PHE A 175 -2.40 -13.49 -8.14
CA PHE A 175 -2.44 -14.94 -8.37
C PHE A 175 -3.42 -15.65 -7.42
N LYS A 176 -3.40 -15.33 -6.12
CA LYS A 176 -4.27 -15.99 -5.12
C LYS A 176 -5.75 -15.73 -5.34
N ILE A 177 -6.13 -14.61 -5.96
CA ILE A 177 -7.53 -14.28 -6.25
C ILE A 177 -7.96 -14.63 -7.69
N GLY A 178 -7.09 -15.26 -8.49
CA GLY A 178 -7.39 -15.64 -9.87
C GLY A 178 -7.26 -14.52 -10.91
N GLU A 179 -6.75 -13.35 -10.52
CA GLU A 179 -6.67 -12.13 -11.33
C GLU A 179 -5.23 -11.86 -11.80
N TRP A 180 -4.56 -12.89 -12.29
CA TRP A 180 -3.12 -12.88 -12.56
C TRP A 180 -2.65 -11.85 -13.60
N LEU A 181 -3.55 -11.22 -14.36
CA LEU A 181 -3.22 -10.14 -15.30
C LEU A 181 -3.15 -8.76 -14.62
N LYS A 182 -3.74 -8.60 -13.43
CA LYS A 182 -3.91 -7.29 -12.78
C LYS A 182 -2.74 -6.85 -11.89
N TRP A 183 -1.73 -7.71 -11.68
CA TRP A 183 -0.66 -7.39 -10.72
C TRP A 183 0.22 -6.23 -11.16
N ASP A 184 0.55 -6.13 -12.45
CA ASP A 184 1.44 -5.10 -12.96
C ASP A 184 0.66 -3.83 -13.28
N TRP A 185 0.70 -2.87 -12.36
CA TRP A 185 -0.02 -1.61 -12.54
C TRP A 185 0.46 -0.80 -13.76
N ARG A 186 1.68 -1.07 -14.27
CA ARG A 186 2.21 -0.39 -15.46
C ARG A 186 1.60 -0.89 -16.76
N VAL A 187 1.00 -2.08 -16.73
CA VAL A 187 0.31 -2.71 -17.87
C VAL A 187 -1.19 -2.59 -17.70
N TYR A 188 -1.70 -2.90 -16.50
CA TYR A 188 -3.13 -2.83 -16.18
C TYR A 188 -3.39 -1.70 -15.19
N LEU A 189 -3.97 -0.60 -15.68
CA LEU A 189 -4.24 0.60 -14.88
C LEU A 189 -5.47 0.47 -13.98
N GLY A 190 -6.40 -0.44 -14.29
CA GLY A 190 -7.65 -0.65 -13.52
C GLY A 190 -8.51 0.60 -13.40
N ILE A 191 -8.68 1.36 -14.49
CA ILE A 191 -9.37 2.67 -14.48
C ILE A 191 -10.86 2.53 -14.17
N GLU A 192 -11.51 1.47 -14.65
CA GLU A 192 -12.92 1.23 -14.40
C GLU A 192 -13.17 0.89 -12.92
N GLU A 193 -12.35 0.00 -12.35
CA GLU A 193 -12.38 -0.37 -10.94
C GLU A 193 -12.02 0.82 -10.05
N LEU A 194 -11.11 1.69 -10.49
CA LEU A 194 -10.74 2.90 -9.77
C LEU A 194 -11.94 3.84 -9.68
N LYS A 195 -12.62 4.10 -10.81
CA LYS A 195 -13.83 4.95 -10.85
C LYS A 195 -14.98 4.34 -10.05
N ALA A 196 -15.16 3.01 -10.12
CA ALA A 196 -16.16 2.30 -9.33
C ALA A 196 -15.87 2.46 -7.83
N THR A 197 -14.61 2.32 -7.42
CA THR A 197 -14.15 2.55 -6.05
C THR A 197 -14.43 3.98 -5.59
N GLU A 198 -14.08 4.97 -6.40
CA GLU A 198 -14.30 6.40 -6.12
C GLU A 198 -15.77 6.75 -5.92
N LYS A 199 -16.65 6.13 -6.71
CA LYS A 199 -18.10 6.31 -6.62
C LYS A 199 -18.68 5.61 -5.39
N LYS A 200 -18.30 4.36 -5.16
CA LYS A 200 -18.86 3.55 -4.07
C LYS A 200 -18.43 4.04 -2.69
N LEU A 201 -17.23 4.59 -2.56
CA LEU A 201 -16.69 5.11 -1.30
C LEU A 201 -16.90 6.61 -1.10
N GLU A 202 -17.63 7.28 -1.99
CA GLU A 202 -17.95 8.70 -1.87
C GLU A 202 -18.77 8.96 -0.59
N GLY A 203 -18.30 9.90 0.23
CA GLY A 203 -18.95 10.27 1.50
C GLY A 203 -18.91 9.19 2.59
N LYS A 204 -18.06 8.15 2.44
CA LYS A 204 -17.94 7.05 3.43
C LYS A 204 -16.81 7.22 4.44
N PHE A 205 -15.95 8.22 4.25
CA PHE A 205 -14.88 8.58 5.18
C PHE A 205 -15.30 9.77 6.04
#